data_AF-A0AAU2DV98-F1
#
_entry.id   AF-A0AAU2DV98-F1
#
_cell.length_a   1.000
_cell.length_b   1.000
_cell.length_c   1.000
_cell.angle_alpha   90.00
_cell.angle_beta   90.00
_cell.angle_gamma   90.00
#
_symmetry.space_group_name_H-M   'P 1'
#
loop_
_entity.id
_entity.type
_entity.pdbx_description
1 polymer ?
#
loop_
_entity_poly.entity_id
_entity_poly.type
_entity_poly.pdbx_seq_one_letter_code
_entity_poly.pdbx_strand_id
1 'polypeptide(L)'
;MKGITGKIDSRDSLVREIQAGSRIKYLHFWGHRPRSDGGVGPSCLSQWWPSPFTVADVSYASAEHWMMARKARLFDDAEAEERVLAAGHPAEAKKAGRLVRGFDEEVWERERLQIVVEGSVHKFAAHPELRGFLLATGERVLVEASPLDRVWGIGLAADDEAASDPRRWRGPNLLGFALMEARERLRTGLVDGTDLTGRTDLADRADRADRTD
;
A
#
# COMPACT_ATOMS: atom_id res chain seq x y z
N MET A 1 -3.30 31.04 0.75
CA MET A 1 -3.56 29.66 0.23
C MET A 1 -3.62 28.73 1.43
N LYS A 2 -4.62 27.84 1.50
CA LYS A 2 -4.78 26.94 2.65
C LYS A 2 -4.06 25.60 2.39
N GLY A 3 -3.33 25.11 3.39
CA GLY A 3 -2.77 23.76 3.41
C GLY A 3 -3.84 22.72 3.75
N ILE A 4 -3.49 21.43 3.60
CA ILE A 4 -4.36 20.30 3.95
C ILE A 4 -4.64 20.32 5.46
N THR A 5 -5.91 20.16 5.85
CA THR A 5 -6.33 20.27 7.26
C THR A 5 -6.72 18.95 7.92
N GLY A 6 -7.13 17.95 7.13
CA GLY A 6 -7.52 16.63 7.58
C GLY A 6 -6.74 15.49 6.90
N LYS A 7 -6.91 14.27 7.39
CA LYS A 7 -6.32 13.07 6.80
C LYS A 7 -6.96 12.79 5.45
N ILE A 8 -6.12 12.55 4.42
CA ILE A 8 -6.55 12.09 3.10
C ILE A 8 -6.28 10.59 3.01
N ASP A 9 -7.32 9.78 3.19
CA ASP A 9 -7.26 8.30 3.17
C ASP A 9 -8.29 7.66 2.22
N SER A 10 -9.11 8.49 1.58
CA SER A 10 -10.20 8.08 0.71
C SER A 10 -10.51 9.15 -0.33
N ARG A 11 -11.16 8.76 -1.42
CA ARG A 11 -11.65 9.70 -2.44
C ARG A 11 -12.53 10.79 -1.81
N ASP A 12 -13.38 10.43 -0.85
CA ASP A 12 -14.30 11.37 -0.20
C ASP A 12 -13.57 12.36 0.70
N SER A 13 -12.58 11.92 1.48
CA SER A 13 -11.71 12.84 2.23
C SER A 13 -10.95 13.81 1.31
N LEU A 14 -10.47 13.30 0.16
CA LEU A 14 -9.76 14.10 -0.83
C LEU A 14 -10.66 15.16 -1.46
N VAL A 15 -11.89 14.79 -1.85
CA VAL A 15 -12.88 15.72 -2.39
C VAL A 15 -13.23 16.80 -1.37
N ARG A 16 -13.41 16.44 -0.08
CA ARG A 16 -13.66 17.40 1.00
C ARG A 16 -12.53 18.41 1.15
N GLU A 17 -11.27 17.97 1.13
CA GLU A 17 -10.11 18.87 1.21
C GLU A 17 -10.05 19.84 0.01
N ILE A 18 -10.34 19.35 -1.20
CA ILE A 18 -10.41 20.20 -2.40
C ILE A 18 -11.53 21.24 -2.26
N GLN A 19 -12.70 20.84 -1.78
CA GLN A 19 -13.83 21.75 -1.54
C GLN A 19 -13.52 22.79 -0.45
N ALA A 20 -12.69 22.43 0.53
CA ALA A 20 -12.18 23.35 1.56
C ALA A 20 -11.12 24.34 1.03
N GLY A 21 -10.68 24.20 -0.22
CA GLY A 21 -9.70 25.07 -0.88
C GLY A 21 -8.26 24.63 -0.69
N SER A 22 -8.00 23.40 -0.23
CA SER A 22 -6.67 22.84 -0.08
C SER A 22 -6.04 22.59 -1.46
N ARG A 23 -4.77 23.00 -1.63
CA ARG A 23 -4.02 22.72 -2.86
C ARG A 23 -3.40 21.31 -2.78
N ILE A 24 -3.88 20.41 -3.64
CA ILE A 24 -3.37 19.04 -3.70
C ILE A 24 -2.25 18.92 -4.74
N LYS A 25 -1.19 18.19 -4.38
CA LYS A 25 -0.14 17.73 -5.32
C LYS A 25 -0.34 16.24 -5.55
N TYR A 26 -0.39 15.84 -6.81
CA TYR A 26 -0.54 14.43 -7.19
C TYR A 26 0.78 13.84 -7.66
N LEU A 27 0.94 12.53 -7.45
CA LEU A 27 1.88 11.69 -8.17
C LEU A 27 1.09 10.57 -8.84
N HIS A 28 0.87 10.71 -10.14
CA HIS A 28 0.28 9.64 -10.95
C HIS A 28 1.32 8.57 -11.23
N PHE A 29 0.92 7.32 -11.15
CA PHE A 29 1.74 6.17 -11.50
C PHE A 29 0.86 5.09 -12.15
N TRP A 30 1.45 4.36 -13.10
CA TRP A 30 0.87 3.19 -13.72
C TRP A 30 1.98 2.38 -14.40
N GLY A 31 1.83 1.06 -14.42
CA GLY A 31 2.86 0.14 -14.91
C GLY A 31 3.89 -0.23 -13.85
N HIS A 32 4.68 -1.26 -14.15
CA HIS A 32 5.54 -1.94 -13.18
C HIS A 32 6.98 -2.16 -13.69
N ARG A 33 7.33 -1.60 -14.85
CA ARG A 33 8.66 -1.81 -15.44
C ARG A 33 9.69 -0.88 -14.79
N PRO A 34 10.88 -1.39 -14.46
CA PRO A 34 12.02 -0.56 -14.09
C PRO A 34 12.35 0.42 -15.20
N ARG A 35 12.94 1.56 -14.81
CA ARG A 35 13.48 2.50 -15.77
C ARG A 35 14.71 1.88 -16.46
N SER A 36 14.97 2.30 -17.69
CA SER A 36 16.13 1.83 -18.45
C SER A 36 17.47 2.23 -17.83
N ASP A 37 17.49 3.31 -17.02
CA ASP A 37 18.66 3.78 -16.28
C ASP A 37 18.89 3.02 -14.95
N GLY A 38 18.07 2.00 -14.66
CA GLY A 38 18.13 1.24 -13.40
C GLY A 38 17.58 2.00 -12.18
N GLY A 39 17.17 3.26 -12.35
CA GLY A 39 16.65 4.08 -11.26
C GLY A 39 15.25 3.66 -10.80
N VAL A 40 14.98 3.86 -9.51
CA VAL A 40 13.64 3.70 -8.94
C VAL A 40 12.75 4.85 -9.38
N GLY A 41 11.63 4.52 -10.03
CA GLY A 41 10.63 5.47 -10.50
C GLY A 41 9.23 5.17 -9.97
N PRO A 42 8.21 5.95 -10.38
CA PRO A 42 6.84 5.77 -9.92
C PRO A 42 6.28 4.36 -10.14
N SER A 43 6.77 3.62 -11.14
CA SER A 43 6.37 2.23 -11.39
C SER A 43 6.68 1.28 -10.23
N CYS A 44 7.59 1.63 -9.32
CA CYS A 44 7.84 0.83 -8.12
C CYS A 44 6.67 0.83 -7.13
N LEU A 45 5.73 1.77 -7.26
CA LEU A 45 4.51 1.81 -6.44
C LEU A 45 3.51 0.70 -6.83
N SER A 46 3.65 0.13 -8.04
CA SER A 46 2.81 -0.97 -8.49
C SER A 46 2.99 -2.24 -7.66
N GLN A 47 1.89 -2.94 -7.39
CA GLN A 47 1.91 -4.25 -6.70
C GLN A 47 2.58 -5.35 -7.55
N TRP A 48 2.77 -5.08 -8.85
CA TRP A 48 3.40 -5.99 -9.81
C TRP A 48 4.90 -5.77 -9.96
N TRP A 49 5.46 -4.74 -9.30
CA TRP A 49 6.91 -4.53 -9.30
C TRP A 49 7.64 -5.73 -8.65
N PRO A 50 8.70 -6.27 -9.28
CA PRO A 50 9.47 -7.39 -8.73
C PRO A 50 10.21 -6.95 -7.47
N SER A 51 9.65 -7.28 -6.32
CA SER A 51 10.13 -6.87 -5.00
C SER A 51 9.82 -7.98 -4.00
N PRO A 52 10.62 -9.06 -3.98
CA PRO A 52 10.36 -10.18 -3.10
C PRO A 52 10.54 -9.78 -1.64
N PHE A 53 9.68 -10.28 -0.75
CA PHE A 53 9.81 -10.06 0.69
C PHE A 53 9.29 -11.28 1.46
N THR A 54 9.69 -11.40 2.72
CA THR A 54 9.31 -12.53 3.60
C THR A 54 8.58 -12.01 4.83
N VAL A 55 7.52 -12.69 5.23
CA VAL A 55 6.75 -12.40 6.46
C VAL A 55 6.42 -13.72 7.13
N ALA A 56 6.80 -13.87 8.40
CA ALA A 56 6.62 -15.10 9.18
C ALA A 56 7.05 -16.35 8.38
N ASP A 57 8.29 -16.32 7.85
CA ASP A 57 8.91 -17.38 7.04
C ASP A 57 8.23 -17.71 5.70
N VAL A 58 7.17 -16.98 5.31
CA VAL A 58 6.54 -17.11 4.00
C VAL A 58 7.10 -16.07 3.04
N SER A 59 7.68 -16.53 1.93
CA SER A 59 8.19 -15.67 0.86
C SER A 59 7.11 -15.30 -0.15
N TYR A 60 7.07 -14.04 -0.56
CA TYR A 60 6.19 -13.51 -1.59
C TYR A 60 7.03 -12.87 -2.68
N ALA A 61 6.82 -13.26 -3.95
CA ALA A 61 7.59 -12.71 -5.07
C ALA A 61 7.24 -11.26 -5.41
N SER A 62 6.03 -10.81 -5.04
CA SER A 62 5.58 -9.42 -5.14
C SER A 62 4.44 -9.13 -4.16
N ALA A 63 4.06 -7.86 -4.03
CA ALA A 63 2.91 -7.47 -3.22
C ALA A 63 1.56 -7.99 -3.78
N GLU A 64 1.47 -8.28 -5.09
CA GLU A 64 0.32 -9.01 -5.66
C GLU A 64 0.23 -10.45 -5.11
N HIS A 65 1.36 -11.15 -4.96
CA HIS A 65 1.38 -12.50 -4.36
C HIS A 65 0.88 -12.45 -2.91
N TRP A 66 1.35 -11.46 -2.14
CA TRP A 66 0.84 -11.21 -0.80
C TRP A 66 -0.67 -10.98 -0.78
N MET A 67 -1.17 -10.07 -1.62
CA MET A 67 -2.60 -9.73 -1.66
C MET A 67 -3.45 -10.96 -1.95
N MET A 68 -3.05 -11.78 -2.92
CA MET A 68 -3.81 -12.98 -3.31
C MET A 68 -3.68 -14.12 -2.29
N ALA A 69 -2.53 -14.28 -1.64
CA ALA A 69 -2.34 -15.28 -0.58
C ALA A 69 -3.14 -14.92 0.67
N ARG A 70 -3.13 -13.64 1.08
CA ARG A 70 -3.96 -13.15 2.19
C ARG A 70 -5.44 -13.25 1.88
N LYS A 71 -5.84 -13.02 0.61
CA LYS A 71 -7.21 -13.30 0.16
C LYS A 71 -7.57 -14.78 0.33
N ALA A 72 -6.70 -15.70 -0.09
CA ALA A 72 -6.94 -17.13 0.07
C ALA A 72 -7.08 -17.53 1.55
N ARG A 73 -6.20 -17.01 2.42
CA ARG A 73 -6.28 -17.21 3.88
C ARG A 73 -7.58 -16.66 4.49
N LEU A 74 -8.05 -15.51 4.02
CA LEU A 74 -9.28 -14.89 4.51
C LEU A 74 -10.53 -15.76 4.27
N PHE A 75 -10.49 -16.63 3.26
CA PHE A 75 -11.58 -17.54 2.90
C PHE A 75 -11.22 -19.02 3.11
N ASP A 76 -10.22 -19.29 3.96
CA ASP A 76 -9.78 -20.64 4.35
C ASP A 76 -9.43 -21.56 3.15
N ASP A 77 -8.97 -21.00 2.03
CA ASP A 77 -8.61 -21.76 0.82
C ASP A 77 -7.09 -22.00 0.72
N ALA A 78 -6.58 -22.92 1.54
CA ALA A 78 -5.15 -23.26 1.58
C ALA A 78 -4.58 -23.72 0.22
N GLU A 79 -5.40 -24.38 -0.61
CA GLU A 79 -4.98 -24.82 -1.94
C GLU A 79 -4.78 -23.63 -2.91
N ALA A 80 -5.66 -22.63 -2.83
CA ALA A 80 -5.47 -21.39 -3.59
C ALA A 80 -4.24 -20.62 -3.09
N GLU A 81 -4.00 -20.61 -1.78
CA GLU A 81 -2.80 -20.00 -1.20
C GLU A 81 -1.52 -20.63 -1.75
N GLU A 82 -1.42 -21.97 -1.72
CA GLU A 82 -0.26 -22.70 -2.25
C GLU A 82 -0.01 -22.37 -3.72
N ARG A 83 -1.07 -22.36 -4.55
CA ARG A 83 -0.96 -21.98 -5.97
C ARG A 83 -0.52 -20.54 -6.17
N VAL A 84 -0.97 -19.61 -5.31
CA VAL A 84 -0.51 -18.22 -5.34
C VAL A 84 0.97 -18.14 -5.01
N LEU A 85 1.43 -18.83 -3.94
CA LEU A 85 2.82 -18.79 -3.50
C LEU A 85 3.79 -19.46 -4.50
N ALA A 86 3.32 -20.50 -5.21
CA ALA A 86 4.08 -21.18 -6.25
C ALA A 86 4.11 -20.43 -7.60
N ALA A 87 3.33 -19.37 -7.77
CA ALA A 87 3.26 -18.62 -9.02
C ALA A 87 4.60 -17.92 -9.33
N GLY A 88 5.04 -17.97 -10.59
CA GLY A 88 6.29 -17.33 -11.02
C GLY A 88 6.10 -15.86 -11.38
N HIS A 89 4.86 -15.43 -11.62
CA HIS A 89 4.54 -14.07 -12.07
C HIS A 89 3.27 -13.51 -11.40
N PRO A 90 3.20 -12.18 -11.13
CA PRO A 90 2.00 -11.55 -10.54
C PRO A 90 0.68 -11.85 -11.27
N ALA A 91 0.73 -12.00 -12.59
CA ALA A 91 -0.44 -12.37 -13.39
C ALA A 91 -1.01 -13.75 -13.03
N GLU A 92 -0.14 -14.72 -12.74
CA GLU A 92 -0.51 -16.08 -12.35
C GLU A 92 -1.07 -16.09 -10.93
N ALA A 93 -0.42 -15.39 -9.99
CA ALA A 93 -0.93 -15.17 -8.64
C ALA A 93 -2.33 -14.54 -8.66
N LYS A 94 -2.54 -13.49 -9.47
CA LYS A 94 -3.85 -12.84 -9.65
C LYS A 94 -4.89 -13.81 -10.22
N LYS A 95 -4.50 -14.68 -11.16
CA LYS A 95 -5.39 -15.71 -11.72
C LYS A 95 -5.80 -16.71 -10.64
N ALA A 96 -4.86 -17.18 -9.82
CA ALA A 96 -5.15 -18.08 -8.70
C ALA A 96 -6.06 -17.41 -7.66
N GLY A 97 -5.78 -16.15 -7.29
CA GLY A 97 -6.61 -15.39 -6.33
C GLY A 97 -8.03 -15.06 -6.81
N ARG A 98 -8.30 -15.12 -8.13
CA ARG A 98 -9.67 -15.05 -8.69
C ARG A 98 -10.46 -16.35 -8.51
N LEU A 99 -9.78 -17.46 -8.26
CA LEU A 99 -10.36 -18.80 -8.12
C LEU A 99 -10.48 -19.25 -6.65
N VAL A 100 -10.24 -18.34 -5.69
CA VAL A 100 -10.41 -18.60 -4.26
C VAL A 100 -11.86 -19.03 -3.99
N ARG A 101 -12.01 -20.19 -3.36
CA ARG A 101 -13.29 -20.74 -2.91
C ARG A 101 -13.80 -19.99 -1.69
N GLY A 102 -15.12 -20.06 -1.47
CA GLY A 102 -15.75 -19.38 -0.34
C GLY A 102 -15.68 -17.86 -0.40
N PHE A 103 -15.32 -17.29 -1.55
CA PHE A 103 -15.20 -15.85 -1.73
C PHE A 103 -16.52 -15.15 -1.45
N ASP A 104 -16.48 -14.23 -0.49
CA ASP A 104 -17.55 -13.30 -0.18
C ASP A 104 -17.08 -11.87 -0.51
N GLU A 105 -17.85 -11.17 -1.34
CA GLU A 105 -17.47 -9.85 -1.82
C GLU A 105 -17.49 -8.81 -0.70
N GLU A 106 -18.49 -8.83 0.19
CA GLU A 106 -18.62 -7.85 1.28
C GLU A 106 -17.47 -7.99 2.29
N VAL A 107 -17.11 -9.22 2.64
CA VAL A 107 -15.93 -9.53 3.45
C VAL A 107 -14.67 -9.03 2.75
N TRP A 108 -14.50 -9.30 1.46
CA TRP A 108 -13.33 -8.82 0.73
C TRP A 108 -13.26 -7.29 0.65
N GLU A 109 -14.37 -6.61 0.38
CA GLU A 109 -14.40 -5.15 0.31
C GLU A 109 -13.98 -4.50 1.63
N ARG A 110 -14.39 -5.08 2.76
CA ARG A 110 -14.03 -4.63 4.10
C ARG A 110 -12.54 -4.83 4.42
N GLU A 111 -11.98 -6.00 4.08
CA GLU A 111 -10.63 -6.37 4.51
C GLU A 111 -9.51 -5.97 3.52
N ARG A 112 -9.81 -5.87 2.21
CA ARG A 112 -8.80 -5.74 1.13
C ARG A 112 -7.85 -4.57 1.33
N LEU A 113 -8.34 -3.44 1.85
CA LEU A 113 -7.52 -2.24 2.00
C LEU A 113 -6.38 -2.49 3.00
N GLN A 114 -6.69 -3.03 4.18
CA GLN A 114 -5.67 -3.30 5.20
C GLN A 114 -4.67 -4.37 4.74
N ILE A 115 -5.15 -5.40 4.04
CA ILE A 115 -4.27 -6.42 3.44
C ILE A 115 -3.23 -5.78 2.50
N VAL A 116 -3.64 -4.86 1.64
CA VAL A 116 -2.72 -4.17 0.71
C VAL A 116 -1.83 -3.17 1.42
N VAL A 117 -2.31 -2.51 2.48
CA VAL A 117 -1.46 -1.67 3.35
C VAL A 117 -0.34 -2.50 3.98
N GLU A 118 -0.67 -3.62 4.62
CA GLU A 118 0.32 -4.51 5.26
C GLU A 118 1.35 -5.02 4.23
N GLY A 119 0.89 -5.51 3.09
CA GLY A 119 1.79 -5.98 2.02
C GLY A 119 2.69 -4.87 1.49
N SER A 120 2.17 -3.65 1.38
CA SER A 120 2.96 -2.48 1.00
C SER A 120 3.99 -2.13 2.08
N VAL A 121 3.63 -2.15 3.36
CA VAL A 121 4.59 -1.93 4.46
C VAL A 121 5.73 -2.95 4.38
N HIS A 122 5.44 -4.25 4.28
CA HIS A 122 6.49 -5.28 4.19
C HIS A 122 7.36 -5.12 2.94
N LYS A 123 6.75 -4.89 1.77
CA LYS A 123 7.46 -4.63 0.52
C LYS A 123 8.43 -3.45 0.68
N PHE A 124 7.95 -2.31 1.16
CA PHE A 124 8.79 -1.11 1.25
C PHE A 124 9.76 -1.19 2.44
N ALA A 125 9.48 -1.94 3.50
CA ALA A 125 10.43 -2.18 4.59
C ALA A 125 11.61 -3.05 4.14
N ALA A 126 11.36 -4.07 3.31
CA ALA A 126 12.38 -4.99 2.84
C ALA A 126 13.35 -4.40 1.80
N HIS A 127 12.99 -3.28 1.16
CA HIS A 127 13.74 -2.69 0.04
C HIS A 127 14.07 -1.21 0.30
N PRO A 128 15.28 -0.87 0.80
CA PRO A 128 15.64 0.48 1.23
C PRO A 128 15.46 1.56 0.15
N GLU A 129 15.82 1.28 -1.10
CA GLU A 129 15.65 2.25 -2.20
C GLU A 129 14.17 2.52 -2.51
N LEU A 130 13.34 1.47 -2.50
CA LEU A 130 11.89 1.61 -2.67
C LEU A 130 11.30 2.39 -1.50
N ARG A 131 11.73 2.08 -0.27
CA ARG A 131 11.33 2.81 0.95
C ARG A 131 11.63 4.29 0.80
N GLY A 132 12.85 4.61 0.39
CA GLY A 132 13.31 5.97 0.14
C GLY A 132 12.43 6.68 -0.87
N PHE A 133 12.10 6.01 -1.98
CA PHE A 133 11.19 6.56 -2.99
C PHE A 133 9.79 6.85 -2.42
N LEU A 134 9.18 5.88 -1.71
CA LEU A 134 7.85 6.06 -1.12
C LEU A 134 7.83 7.20 -0.11
N LEU A 135 8.82 7.29 0.79
CA LEU A 135 8.94 8.37 1.77
C LEU A 135 9.14 9.73 1.08
N ALA A 136 9.97 9.78 0.03
CA ALA A 136 10.22 10.98 -0.76
C ALA A 136 8.99 11.47 -1.54
N THR A 137 7.92 10.67 -1.64
CA THR A 137 6.63 11.18 -2.16
C THR A 137 6.05 12.28 -1.27
N GLY A 138 6.47 12.38 -0.01
CA GLY A 138 6.11 13.47 0.91
C GLY A 138 4.61 13.49 1.17
N GLU A 139 3.97 14.64 0.95
CA GLU A 139 2.52 14.83 1.13
C GLU A 139 1.73 14.69 -0.18
N ARG A 140 2.34 14.15 -1.24
CA ARG A 140 1.64 13.94 -2.52
C ARG A 140 0.58 12.85 -2.35
N VAL A 141 -0.59 13.09 -2.96
CA VAL A 141 -1.60 12.06 -3.16
C VAL A 141 -1.13 11.14 -4.26
N LEU A 142 -0.99 9.86 -3.95
CA LEU A 142 -0.57 8.84 -4.90
C LEU A 142 -1.78 8.39 -5.70
N VAL A 143 -1.68 8.34 -7.02
CA VAL A 143 -2.81 8.04 -7.91
C VAL A 143 -2.43 6.92 -8.87
N GLU A 144 -3.02 5.74 -8.70
CA GLU A 144 -2.89 4.63 -9.65
C GLU A 144 -3.73 4.98 -10.90
N ALA A 145 -3.06 5.61 -11.86
CA ALA A 145 -3.62 6.13 -13.11
C ALA A 145 -3.75 5.04 -14.17
N SER A 146 -4.34 3.91 -13.77
CA SER A 146 -4.65 2.82 -14.69
C SER A 146 -6.00 3.07 -15.37
N PRO A 147 -6.07 3.11 -16.71
CA PRO A 147 -7.35 3.18 -17.43
C PRO A 147 -8.16 1.86 -17.35
N LEU A 148 -7.51 0.77 -16.96
CA LEU A 148 -8.09 -0.58 -16.94
C LEU A 148 -8.59 -1.00 -15.54
N ASP A 149 -8.10 -0.34 -14.48
CA ASP A 149 -8.45 -0.68 -13.10
C ASP A 149 -9.36 0.37 -12.48
N ARG A 150 -10.59 -0.04 -12.14
CA ARG A 150 -11.62 0.80 -11.50
C ARG A 150 -11.85 0.46 -10.03
N VAL A 151 -11.05 -0.41 -9.44
CA VAL A 151 -11.12 -0.78 -8.03
C VAL A 151 -9.89 -0.23 -7.30
N TRP A 152 -8.70 -0.58 -7.76
CA TRP A 152 -7.45 -0.11 -7.18
C TRP A 152 -6.99 1.22 -7.76
N GLY A 153 -7.34 1.48 -9.02
CA GLY A 153 -7.02 2.71 -9.75
C GLY A 153 -8.19 3.68 -9.91
N ILE A 154 -7.94 4.75 -10.67
CA ILE A 154 -8.93 5.79 -11.00
C ILE A 154 -9.73 5.51 -12.28
N GLY A 155 -9.38 4.46 -13.02
CA GLY A 155 -10.02 4.13 -14.31
C GLY A 155 -9.74 5.13 -15.43
N LEU A 156 -8.64 5.89 -15.34
CA LEU A 156 -8.20 6.92 -16.29
C LEU A 156 -6.67 6.86 -16.43
N ALA A 157 -6.15 7.23 -17.60
CA ALA A 157 -4.71 7.39 -17.82
C ALA A 157 -4.20 8.68 -17.16
N ALA A 158 -2.88 8.77 -16.92
CA ALA A 158 -2.28 9.91 -16.22
C ALA A 158 -2.39 11.25 -16.97
N ASP A 159 -2.49 11.20 -18.31
CA ASP A 159 -2.62 12.33 -19.22
C ASP A 159 -4.07 12.72 -19.51
N ASP A 160 -5.06 11.99 -18.98
CA ASP A 160 -6.46 12.36 -19.07
C ASP A 160 -6.73 13.64 -18.26
N GLU A 161 -7.44 14.60 -18.84
CA GLU A 161 -7.80 15.86 -18.19
C GLU A 161 -8.57 15.67 -16.87
N ALA A 162 -9.29 14.55 -16.72
CA ALA A 162 -10.01 14.20 -15.50
C ALA A 162 -9.12 13.53 -14.44
N ALA A 163 -7.88 13.13 -14.75
CA ALA A 163 -7.03 12.37 -13.84
C ALA A 163 -6.63 13.14 -12.58
N SER A 164 -6.67 14.48 -12.62
CA SER A 164 -6.39 15.34 -11.46
C SER A 164 -7.65 15.87 -10.74
N ASP A 165 -8.85 15.47 -11.19
CA ASP A 165 -10.11 15.79 -10.53
C ASP A 165 -10.75 14.51 -9.93
N PRO A 166 -10.62 14.28 -8.62
CA PRO A 166 -11.16 13.10 -7.98
C PRO A 166 -12.68 13.00 -8.06
N ARG A 167 -13.42 14.07 -8.37
CA ARG A 167 -14.87 13.98 -8.62
C ARG A 167 -15.18 13.32 -9.96
N ARG A 168 -14.22 13.32 -10.90
CA ARG A 168 -14.35 12.74 -12.24
C ARG A 168 -13.71 11.36 -12.38
N TRP A 169 -13.03 10.87 -11.35
CA TRP A 169 -12.49 9.52 -11.32
C TRP A 169 -13.59 8.46 -11.47
N ARG A 170 -13.25 7.38 -12.17
CA ARG A 170 -14.12 6.22 -12.43
C ARG A 170 -13.84 5.03 -11.52
N GLY A 171 -12.85 5.18 -10.64
CA GLY A 171 -12.51 4.24 -9.58
C GLY A 171 -12.09 4.99 -8.32
N PRO A 172 -12.04 4.30 -7.17
CA PRO A 172 -11.80 4.91 -5.87
C PRO A 172 -10.32 5.12 -5.53
N ASN A 173 -9.37 4.67 -6.37
CA ASN A 173 -7.93 4.79 -6.11
C ASN A 173 -7.46 4.12 -4.80
N LEU A 174 -7.99 2.94 -4.46
CA LEU A 174 -7.65 2.26 -3.20
C LEU A 174 -6.14 2.05 -3.04
N LEU A 175 -5.42 1.74 -4.12
CA LEU A 175 -3.99 1.48 -4.03
C LEU A 175 -3.20 2.74 -3.66
N GLY A 176 -3.56 3.88 -4.24
CA GLY A 176 -2.95 5.16 -3.90
C GLY A 176 -3.06 5.47 -2.41
N PHE A 177 -4.26 5.29 -1.84
CA PHE A 177 -4.49 5.50 -0.41
C PHE A 177 -3.81 4.45 0.47
N ALA A 178 -3.78 3.18 0.06
CA ALA A 178 -3.06 2.13 0.78
C ALA A 178 -1.55 2.42 0.89
N LEU A 179 -0.95 2.90 -0.21
CA LEU A 179 0.46 3.30 -0.23
C LEU A 179 0.75 4.53 0.64
N MET A 180 -0.19 5.49 0.70
CA MET A 180 -0.07 6.65 1.58
C MET A 180 -0.12 6.23 3.05
N GLU A 181 -1.02 5.33 3.44
CA GLU A 181 -1.06 4.77 4.79
C GLU A 181 0.22 3.98 5.11
N ALA A 182 0.71 3.14 4.18
CA ALA A 182 1.98 2.43 4.35
C ALA A 182 3.17 3.39 4.52
N ARG A 183 3.18 4.51 3.78
CA ARG A 183 4.18 5.59 3.92
C ARG A 183 4.17 6.17 5.33
N GLU A 184 3.01 6.44 5.91
CA GLU A 184 2.90 6.96 7.29
C GLU A 184 3.40 5.96 8.33
N ARG A 185 3.05 4.68 8.20
CA ARG A 185 3.55 3.61 9.10
C ARG A 185 5.07 3.48 9.05
N LEU A 186 5.64 3.50 7.84
CA LEU A 186 7.10 3.42 7.64
C LEU A 186 7.85 4.67 8.10
N ARG A 187 7.19 5.83 8.09
CA ARG A 187 7.76 7.10 8.60
C ARG A 187 7.81 7.12 10.11
N THR A 188 6.79 6.58 10.78
CA THR A 188 6.67 6.54 12.24
C THR A 188 7.39 5.35 12.88
N GLY A 189 7.90 4.40 12.08
CA GLY A 189 8.64 3.24 12.57
C GLY A 189 7.74 2.07 13.01
N LEU A 190 6.43 2.13 12.73
CA LEU A 190 5.48 1.08 13.09
C LEU A 190 5.44 0.01 12.00
N VAL A 191 5.83 -1.22 12.35
CA VAL A 191 5.54 -2.43 11.57
C VAL A 191 4.89 -3.43 12.51
N ASP A 192 3.66 -3.85 12.19
CA ASP A 192 2.86 -4.80 12.98
C ASP A 192 2.62 -4.38 14.44
N GLY A 193 2.56 -3.07 14.71
CA GLY A 193 2.43 -2.54 16.08
C GLY A 193 3.72 -2.60 16.91
N THR A 194 4.82 -3.08 16.32
CA THR A 194 6.16 -3.08 16.90
C THR A 194 7.01 -1.94 16.33
N ASP A 195 7.65 -1.21 17.24
CA ASP A 195 8.57 -0.11 16.94
C ASP A 195 9.90 -0.64 16.37
N LEU A 196 10.22 -0.24 15.14
CA LEU A 196 11.50 -0.53 14.48
C LEU A 196 12.67 0.29 15.03
N THR A 197 12.44 1.32 15.85
CA THR A 197 13.50 2.23 16.27
C THR A 197 14.44 1.65 17.33
N GLY A 198 14.14 0.47 17.87
CA GLY A 198 14.99 -0.17 18.89
C GLY A 198 15.22 0.69 20.13
N ARG A 199 14.43 1.77 20.31
CA ARG A 199 14.42 2.56 21.54
C ARG A 199 13.62 1.80 22.57
N THR A 200 14.27 0.82 23.19
CA THR A 200 13.79 0.30 24.46
C THR A 200 13.68 1.48 25.41
N ASP A 201 12.49 1.69 25.95
CA ASP A 201 12.21 2.68 26.98
C ASP A 201 12.87 2.21 28.29
N LEU A 202 14.20 2.33 28.33
CA LEU A 202 15.05 2.13 29.50
C LEU A 202 15.27 3.49 30.18
N ALA A 203 14.20 4.25 30.41
CA ALA A 203 14.23 5.45 31.22
C ALA A 203 13.31 5.36 32.46
N ASP A 204 12.34 4.44 32.49
CA ASP A 204 11.34 4.37 33.58
C ASP A 204 11.62 3.30 34.67
N ARG A 205 12.87 2.85 34.81
CA ARG A 205 13.27 1.93 35.90
C ARG A 205 14.40 2.43 36.81
N ALA A 206 14.82 3.69 36.69
CA ALA A 206 15.88 4.24 37.54
C ALA A 206 15.40 5.02 38.78
N ASP A 207 14.10 5.29 38.95
CA ASP A 207 13.61 6.19 40.01
C ASP A 207 12.73 5.51 41.09
N ARG A 208 12.88 4.19 41.27
CA ARG A 208 12.14 3.42 42.30
C ARG A 208 13.00 2.52 43.20
N ALA A 209 14.32 2.71 43.20
CA ALA A 209 15.24 1.92 44.03
C ALA A 209 15.93 2.74 45.15
N ASP A 210 15.55 4.01 45.39
CA ASP A 210 16.19 4.86 46.41
C ASP A 210 15.21 5.50 47.41
N ARG A 211 14.09 4.81 47.69
CA ARG A 211 13.20 5.16 48.82
C ARG A 211 12.64 3.91 49.49
N THR A 212 13.51 3.11 50.09
CA THR A 212 13.20 2.30 51.27
C THR A 212 14.51 1.81 51.89
N ASP A 213 14.68 2.20 53.15
CA ASP A 213 15.76 1.94 54.13
C ASP A 213 17.04 2.78 54.06
#